data_AF-A0A0M4G759-F1
#
_entry.id   AF-A0A0M4G759-F1
#
_cell.length_a   1.000
_cell.length_b   1.000
_cell.length_c   1.000
_cell.angle_alpha   90.00
_cell.angle_beta   90.00
_cell.angle_gamma   90.00
#
_symmetry.space_group_name_H-M   'P 1'
#
loop_
_entity.id
_entity.type
_entity.pdbx_description
1 polymer ?
#
loop_
_entity_poly.entity_id
_entity_poly.type
_entity_poly.pdbx_seq_one_letter_code
_entity_poly.pdbx_strand_id
1 'polypeptide(L)'
;MGVYRTVCYKVEDVFVKFLARNKDQAIIQTKVATYRNQKELKDQERKAEKDKQLAEERQIQQQKREAEVKRRRELEEKERREIEALLSRVMQQGYSQYEYNEISRNKQFFSALTQRVFESNEKALAFIYCEYDKSSKKEIKGYLIPTNKRVLFLTRDLTFMDKFRYQTVINVNWFKDGLLERGLKIQYGKRRLEFDEMFDQAQMERVGNIILNHATHKVYM
;
A
#
# COMPACT_ATOMS: atom_id res chain seq x y z
N MET A 1 10.16 -40.16 29.68
CA MET A 1 9.56 -40.03 31.04
C MET A 1 9.56 -41.30 31.89
N GLY A 2 10.08 -42.46 31.43
CA GLY A 2 9.95 -43.73 32.16
C GLY A 2 10.85 -43.91 33.39
N VAL A 3 12.10 -43.42 33.34
CA VAL A 3 13.09 -43.73 34.39
C VAL A 3 12.80 -43.00 35.70
N TYR A 4 12.53 -41.69 35.64
CA TYR A 4 12.28 -40.87 36.84
C TYR A 4 11.04 -41.30 37.61
N ARG A 5 9.98 -41.64 36.88
CA ARG A 5 8.71 -42.13 37.43
C ARG A 5 8.88 -43.46 38.16
N THR A 6 9.71 -44.34 37.59
CA THR A 6 10.02 -45.65 38.17
C THR A 6 10.82 -45.50 39.47
N VAL A 7 11.73 -44.54 39.54
CA VAL A 7 12.50 -44.24 40.76
C VAL A 7 11.58 -43.65 41.85
N CYS A 8 10.72 -42.69 41.52
CA CYS A 8 9.77 -42.11 42.49
C CYS A 8 8.81 -43.15 43.07
N TYR A 9 8.26 -44.06 42.25
CA TYR A 9 7.37 -45.11 42.75
C TYR A 9 8.09 -46.10 43.68
N LYS A 10 9.36 -46.42 43.40
CA LYS A 10 10.17 -47.25 44.30
C LYS A 10 10.39 -46.59 45.66
N VAL A 11 10.62 -45.27 45.69
CA VAL A 11 10.79 -44.53 46.95
C VAL A 11 9.46 -44.43 47.70
N GLU A 12 8.36 -44.11 47.02
CA GLU A 12 7.00 -44.09 47.62
C GLU A 12 6.63 -45.45 48.22
N ASP A 13 6.93 -46.56 47.54
CA ASP A 13 6.61 -47.91 48.03
C ASP A 13 7.38 -48.25 49.32
N VAL A 14 8.63 -47.78 49.45
CA VAL A 14 9.41 -47.94 50.69
C VAL A 14 8.78 -47.16 51.85
N PHE A 15 8.32 -45.93 51.60
CA PHE A 15 7.63 -45.12 52.60
C PHE A 15 6.27 -45.69 53.01
N VAL A 16 5.45 -46.14 52.04
CA VAL A 16 4.15 -46.76 52.32
C VAL A 16 4.32 -48.05 53.13
N LYS A 17 5.33 -48.87 52.80
CA LYS A 17 5.68 -50.09 53.53
C LYS A 17 6.13 -49.79 54.97
N PHE A 18 6.85 -48.69 55.18
CA PHE A 18 7.26 -48.26 56.52
C PHE A 18 6.08 -47.74 57.36
N LEU A 19 5.19 -46.94 56.77
CA LEU A 19 4.03 -46.33 57.46
C LEU A 19 2.90 -47.32 57.74
N ALA A 20 2.77 -48.39 56.96
CA ALA A 20 1.64 -49.32 57.04
C ALA A 20 1.97 -50.66 57.73
N ARG A 21 3.07 -50.71 58.50
CA ARG A 21 3.68 -51.90 59.12
C ARG A 21 2.74 -52.81 59.93
N ASN A 22 1.59 -52.30 60.38
CA ASN A 22 0.59 -53.02 61.19
C ASN A 22 -0.79 -53.16 60.52
N LYS A 23 -0.91 -52.91 59.21
CA LYS A 23 -2.16 -53.00 58.45
C LYS A 23 -2.08 -54.07 57.36
N ASP A 24 -3.25 -54.57 56.94
CA ASP A 24 -3.36 -55.65 55.96
C ASP A 24 -2.75 -55.24 54.60
N GLN A 25 -1.71 -55.98 54.21
CA GLN A 25 -0.86 -55.70 53.06
C GLN A 25 -1.63 -55.73 51.74
N ALA A 26 -2.64 -56.60 51.64
CA ALA A 26 -3.49 -56.69 50.47
C ALA A 26 -4.31 -55.41 50.27
N ILE A 27 -4.91 -54.89 51.35
CA ILE A 27 -5.74 -53.67 51.32
C ILE A 27 -4.91 -52.44 50.96
N ILE A 28 -3.67 -52.36 51.43
CA ILE A 28 -2.75 -51.25 51.13
C ILE A 28 -2.36 -51.24 49.65
N GLN A 29 -2.04 -52.40 49.08
CA GLN A 29 -1.70 -52.51 47.66
C GLN A 29 -2.88 -52.07 46.77
N THR A 30 -4.11 -52.47 47.09
CA THR A 30 -5.30 -52.05 46.36
C THR A 30 -5.52 -50.52 46.45
N LYS A 31 -5.30 -49.92 47.63
CA LYS A 31 -5.41 -48.45 47.82
C LYS A 31 -4.34 -47.66 47.07
N VAL A 32 -3.10 -48.15 47.02
CA VAL A 32 -2.01 -47.51 46.27
C VAL A 32 -2.27 -47.61 44.76
N ALA A 33 -2.71 -48.78 44.28
CA ALA A 33 -3.06 -48.97 42.87
C ALA A 33 -4.23 -48.07 42.43
N THR A 34 -5.28 -47.98 43.25
CA THR A 34 -6.42 -47.08 42.97
C THR A 34 -6.01 -45.61 43.01
N TYR A 35 -5.17 -45.19 43.97
CA TYR A 35 -4.65 -43.83 44.03
C TYR A 35 -3.78 -43.47 42.81
N ARG A 36 -2.90 -44.38 42.38
CA ARG A 36 -2.06 -44.19 41.19
C ARG A 36 -2.92 -44.07 39.92
N ASN A 37 -3.92 -44.94 39.75
CA ASN A 37 -4.85 -44.88 38.63
C ASN A 37 -5.68 -43.57 38.64
N GLN A 38 -6.18 -43.14 39.80
CA GLN A 38 -6.92 -41.88 39.92
C GLN A 38 -6.05 -40.65 39.62
N LYS A 39 -4.77 -40.67 40.03
CA LYS A 39 -3.81 -39.61 39.72
C LYS A 39 -3.50 -39.56 38.22
N GLU A 40 -3.28 -40.72 37.59
CA GLU A 40 -3.09 -40.82 36.14
C GLU A 40 -4.29 -40.31 35.34
N LEU A 41 -5.51 -40.70 35.74
CA LEU A 41 -6.74 -40.22 35.12
C LEU A 41 -6.86 -38.70 35.20
N LYS A 42 -6.61 -38.09 36.37
CA LYS A 42 -6.62 -36.62 36.53
C LYS A 42 -5.55 -35.91 35.70
N ASP A 43 -4.36 -36.49 35.59
CA ASP A 43 -3.28 -35.92 34.78
C ASP A 43 -3.60 -36.03 33.28
N GLN A 44 -4.25 -37.11 32.84
CA GLN A 44 -4.75 -37.28 31.47
C GLN A 44 -5.88 -36.31 31.15
N GLU A 45 -6.85 -36.12 32.05
CA GLU A 45 -7.93 -35.14 31.90
C GLU A 45 -7.37 -33.71 31.78
N ARG A 46 -6.44 -33.32 32.67
CA ARG A 46 -5.78 -32.00 32.59
C ARG A 46 -5.00 -31.80 31.30
N LYS A 47 -4.35 -32.84 30.78
CA LYS A 47 -3.63 -32.76 29.50
C LYS A 47 -4.61 -32.60 28.34
N ALA A 48 -5.68 -33.39 28.31
CA ALA A 48 -6.72 -33.30 27.30
C ALA A 48 -7.43 -31.94 27.31
N GLU A 49 -7.68 -31.36 28.48
CA GLU A 49 -8.28 -30.04 28.63
C GLU A 49 -7.35 -28.92 28.14
N LYS A 50 -6.05 -28.98 28.46
CA LYS A 50 -5.05 -28.05 27.91
C LYS A 50 -4.91 -28.18 26.39
N ASP A 51 -4.92 -29.39 25.86
CA ASP A 51 -4.83 -29.63 24.42
C ASP A 51 -6.07 -29.10 23.69
N LYS A 52 -7.27 -29.20 24.30
CA LYS A 52 -8.51 -28.57 23.79
C LYS A 52 -8.42 -27.05 23.81
N GLN A 53 -8.01 -26.44 24.93
CA GLN A 53 -7.86 -24.99 25.04
C GLN A 53 -6.84 -24.45 24.01
N LEU A 54 -5.70 -25.14 23.84
CA LEU A 54 -4.71 -24.77 22.84
C LEU A 54 -5.24 -24.92 21.41
N ALA A 55 -6.05 -25.95 21.13
CA ALA A 55 -6.69 -26.13 19.83
C ALA A 55 -7.71 -25.01 19.55
N GLU A 56 -8.52 -24.64 20.54
CA GLU A 56 -9.48 -23.54 20.46
C GLU A 56 -8.78 -22.19 20.24
N GLU A 57 -7.72 -21.89 20.99
CA GLU A 57 -6.92 -20.67 20.80
C GLU A 57 -6.30 -20.59 19.41
N ARG A 58 -5.77 -21.71 18.90
CA ARG A 58 -5.22 -21.79 17.54
C ARG A 58 -6.30 -21.54 16.48
N GLN A 59 -7.49 -22.12 16.66
CA GLN A 59 -8.63 -21.89 15.76
C GLN A 59 -9.07 -20.43 15.77
N ILE A 60 -9.18 -19.81 16.95
CA ILE A 60 -9.53 -18.40 17.09
C ILE A 60 -8.47 -17.51 16.44
N GLN A 61 -7.18 -17.80 16.65
CA GLN A 61 -6.09 -17.02 16.05
C GLN A 61 -6.07 -17.16 14.53
N GLN A 62 -6.35 -18.36 14.01
CA GLN A 62 -6.43 -18.60 12.58
C GLN A 62 -7.61 -17.84 11.96
N GLN A 63 -8.80 -17.91 12.57
CA GLN A 63 -9.97 -17.14 12.12
C GLN A 63 -9.71 -15.62 12.13
N LYS A 64 -9.02 -15.11 13.15
CA LYS A 64 -8.63 -13.68 13.22
C LYS A 64 -7.71 -13.29 12.06
N ARG A 65 -6.70 -14.10 11.75
CA ARG A 65 -5.78 -13.85 10.62
C ARG A 65 -6.51 -13.89 9.28
N GLU A 66 -7.39 -14.87 9.09
CA GLU A 66 -8.19 -14.99 7.87
C GLU A 66 -9.14 -13.79 7.70
N ALA A 67 -9.79 -13.35 8.78
CA ALA A 67 -10.65 -12.16 8.77
C ALA A 67 -9.86 -10.88 8.49
N GLU A 68 -8.66 -10.73 9.04
CA GLU A 68 -7.78 -9.58 8.79
C GLU A 68 -7.30 -9.53 7.33
N VAL A 69 -6.87 -10.67 6.77
CA VAL A 69 -6.47 -10.78 5.37
C VAL A 69 -7.64 -10.45 4.45
N LYS A 70 -8.84 -10.95 4.75
CA LYS A 70 -10.05 -10.63 3.98
C LYS A 70 -10.37 -9.15 4.04
N ARG A 71 -10.36 -8.55 5.23
CA ARG A 71 -10.60 -7.11 5.42
C ARG A 71 -9.58 -6.25 4.67
N ARG A 72 -8.30 -6.64 4.71
CA ARG A 72 -7.24 -5.93 3.99
C ARG A 72 -7.45 -5.98 2.48
N ARG A 73 -7.79 -7.15 1.93
CA ARG A 73 -8.11 -7.30 0.49
C ARG A 73 -9.31 -6.46 0.08
N GLU A 74 -10.36 -6.44 0.89
CA GLU A 74 -11.55 -5.61 0.63
C GLU A 74 -11.22 -4.11 0.66
N LEU A 75 -10.34 -3.67 1.58
CA LEU A 75 -9.89 -2.28 1.63
C LEU A 75 -9.03 -1.92 0.40
N GLU A 76 -8.06 -2.76 0.04
CA GLU A 76 -7.22 -2.57 -1.14
C GLU A 76 -8.06 -2.52 -2.43
N GLU A 77 -9.08 -3.37 -2.54
CA GLU A 77 -10.00 -3.36 -3.69
C GLU A 77 -10.87 -2.10 -3.74
N LYS A 78 -11.37 -1.63 -2.59
CA LYS A 78 -12.12 -0.37 -2.51
C LYS A 78 -11.23 0.81 -2.92
N GLU A 79 -10.02 0.89 -2.38
CA GLU A 79 -9.08 1.95 -2.75
C GLU A 79 -8.73 1.93 -4.24
N ARG A 80 -8.51 0.74 -4.80
CA ARG A 80 -8.26 0.57 -6.23
C ARG A 80 -9.43 1.09 -7.06
N ARG A 81 -10.66 0.70 -6.71
CA ARG A 81 -11.88 1.17 -7.40
C ARG A 81 -12.05 2.69 -7.29
N GLU A 82 -11.75 3.28 -6.14
CA GLU A 82 -11.78 4.74 -5.96
C GLU A 82 -10.75 5.46 -6.84
N ILE A 83 -9.53 4.93 -6.93
CA ILE A 83 -8.47 5.49 -7.78
C ILE A 83 -8.86 5.37 -9.25
N GLU A 84 -9.37 4.22 -9.68
CA GLU A 84 -9.85 4.01 -11.06
C GLU A 84 -11.01 4.96 -11.41
N ALA A 85 -11.93 5.20 -10.47
CA ALA A 85 -13.02 6.17 -10.64
C ALA A 85 -12.53 7.62 -10.67
N LEU A 86 -11.41 7.94 -10.00
CA LEU A 86 -10.79 9.27 -10.11
C LEU A 86 -10.00 9.41 -11.42
N LEU A 87 -9.26 8.38 -11.83
CA LEU A 87 -8.55 8.33 -13.10
C LEU A 87 -9.49 8.54 -14.28
N SER A 88 -10.64 7.86 -14.31
CA SER A 88 -11.64 8.04 -15.38
C SER A 88 -12.21 9.46 -15.44
N ARG A 89 -12.24 10.16 -14.30
CA ARG A 89 -12.65 11.56 -14.21
C ARG A 89 -11.54 12.53 -14.64
N VAL A 90 -10.29 12.25 -14.32
CA VAL A 90 -9.14 13.10 -14.64
C VAL A 90 -8.68 12.92 -16.10
N MET A 91 -8.51 11.68 -16.54
CA MET A 91 -7.83 11.31 -17.78
C MET A 91 -8.80 11.11 -18.95
N GLN A 92 -8.40 11.46 -20.17
CA GLN A 92 -9.20 11.23 -21.38
C GLN A 92 -9.04 9.81 -21.93
N GLN A 93 -7.80 9.32 -21.94
CA GLN A 93 -7.41 8.02 -22.48
C GLN A 93 -6.59 7.28 -21.41
N GLY A 94 -6.12 6.07 -21.73
CA GLY A 94 -5.37 5.21 -20.81
C GLY A 94 -4.25 5.94 -20.05
N TYR A 95 -3.89 5.40 -18.89
CA TYR A 95 -2.93 5.99 -17.97
C TYR A 95 -1.66 5.14 -17.85
N SER A 96 -0.54 5.78 -17.53
CA SER A 96 0.72 5.13 -17.19
C SER A 96 0.76 4.73 -15.71
N GLN A 97 1.71 3.86 -15.35
CA GLN A 97 1.93 3.52 -13.94
C GLN A 97 2.32 4.76 -13.10
N TYR A 98 3.04 5.71 -13.70
CA TYR A 98 3.36 6.99 -13.09
C TYR A 98 2.09 7.72 -12.65
N GLU A 99 1.13 7.86 -13.57
CA GLU A 99 -0.12 8.59 -13.31
C GLU A 99 -0.99 7.91 -12.27
N TYR A 100 -1.08 6.57 -12.33
CA TYR A 100 -1.77 5.78 -11.30
C TYR A 100 -1.17 6.04 -9.92
N ASN A 101 0.16 5.96 -9.80
CA ASN A 101 0.87 6.15 -8.54
C ASN A 101 0.71 7.59 -8.00
N GLU A 102 0.82 8.60 -8.87
CA GLU A 102 0.68 10.00 -8.48
C GLU A 102 -0.74 10.35 -8.04
N ILE A 103 -1.77 9.84 -8.73
CA ILE A 103 -3.16 10.03 -8.29
C ILE A 103 -3.42 9.30 -6.98
N SER A 104 -2.91 8.08 -6.83
CA SER A 104 -3.05 7.32 -5.58
C SER A 104 -2.46 8.06 -4.38
N ARG A 105 -1.30 8.70 -4.55
CA ARG A 105 -0.63 9.50 -3.51
C ARG A 105 -1.29 10.85 -3.25
N ASN A 106 -1.89 11.47 -4.26
CA ASN A 106 -2.38 12.85 -4.20
C ASN A 106 -3.89 12.97 -4.52
N LYS A 107 -4.71 12.03 -4.04
CA LYS A 107 -6.15 11.91 -4.36
C LYS A 107 -6.92 13.23 -4.21
N GLN A 108 -6.65 13.98 -3.14
CA GLN A 108 -7.35 15.25 -2.85
C GLN A 108 -7.07 16.31 -3.90
N PHE A 109 -5.81 16.44 -4.33
CA PHE A 109 -5.41 17.38 -5.38
C PHE A 109 -6.14 17.07 -6.69
N PHE A 110 -6.10 15.82 -7.16
CA PHE A 110 -6.74 15.45 -8.42
C PHE A 110 -8.27 15.51 -8.36
N SER A 111 -8.86 15.27 -7.18
CA SER A 111 -10.28 15.52 -6.96
C SER A 111 -10.60 17.01 -7.10
N ALA A 112 -9.82 17.88 -6.47
CA ALA A 112 -10.00 19.34 -6.57
C ALA A 112 -9.74 19.87 -8.00
N LEU A 113 -8.75 19.31 -8.70
CA LEU A 113 -8.43 19.63 -10.10
C LEU A 113 -9.66 19.43 -11.00
N THR A 114 -10.34 18.28 -10.89
CA THR A 114 -11.54 18.00 -11.69
C THR A 114 -12.76 18.84 -11.30
N GLN A 115 -12.86 19.25 -10.03
CA GLN A 115 -14.02 20.00 -9.53
C GLN A 115 -13.91 21.52 -9.73
N ARG A 116 -12.69 22.06 -9.68
CA ARG A 116 -12.46 23.52 -9.59
C ARG A 116 -11.65 24.11 -10.73
N VAL A 117 -10.83 23.30 -11.41
CA VAL A 117 -9.87 23.78 -12.40
C VAL A 117 -10.24 23.37 -13.82
N PHE A 118 -10.59 22.09 -14.02
CA PHE A 118 -11.02 21.61 -15.32
C PHE A 118 -12.37 22.20 -15.70
N GLU A 119 -12.46 22.69 -16.93
CA GLU A 119 -13.71 23.08 -17.56
C GLU A 119 -14.55 21.86 -17.95
N SER A 120 -15.82 22.07 -18.29
CA SER A 120 -16.69 21.00 -18.79
C SER A 120 -16.04 20.25 -19.96
N ASN A 121 -16.00 18.92 -19.87
CA ASN A 121 -15.35 18.01 -20.82
C ASN A 121 -13.83 18.24 -21.02
N GLU A 122 -13.17 19.00 -20.13
CA GLU A 122 -11.71 19.07 -20.08
C GLU A 122 -11.16 17.83 -19.36
N LYS A 123 -10.18 17.17 -19.97
CA LYS A 123 -9.55 15.95 -19.48
C LYS A 123 -8.05 16.03 -19.70
N ALA A 124 -7.28 15.52 -18.75
CA ALA A 124 -5.85 15.35 -18.89
C ALA A 124 -5.54 14.28 -19.94
N LEU A 125 -4.54 14.56 -20.77
CA LEU A 125 -3.97 13.61 -21.72
C LEU A 125 -2.78 12.89 -21.10
N ALA A 126 -1.99 13.64 -20.35
CA ALA A 126 -0.93 13.18 -19.46
C ALA A 126 -0.66 14.25 -18.41
N PHE A 127 0.18 13.95 -17.41
CA PHE A 127 0.76 14.96 -16.54
C PHE A 127 2.12 14.51 -15.99
N ILE A 128 2.92 15.48 -15.55
CA ILE A 128 4.17 15.21 -14.83
C ILE A 128 4.37 16.27 -13.75
N TYR A 129 4.86 15.84 -12.58
CA TYR A 129 5.31 16.75 -11.54
C TYR A 129 6.70 17.28 -11.90
N CYS A 130 6.87 18.59 -11.83
CA CYS A 130 8.10 19.27 -12.21
C CYS A 130 8.25 20.59 -11.47
N GLU A 131 9.41 21.20 -11.61
CA GLU A 131 9.62 22.61 -11.29
C GLU A 131 9.40 23.47 -12.55
N TYR A 132 8.93 24.70 -12.36
CA TYR A 132 8.67 25.67 -13.42
C TYR A 132 9.45 26.93 -13.14
N ASP A 133 10.40 27.20 -14.03
CA ASP A 133 11.36 28.27 -13.92
C ASP A 133 10.79 29.55 -14.55
N LYS A 134 9.88 30.21 -13.82
CA LYS A 134 9.07 31.33 -14.36
C LYS A 134 9.92 32.57 -14.61
N SER A 135 10.93 32.79 -13.77
CA SER A 135 11.88 33.89 -13.83
C SER A 135 13.12 33.51 -13.03
N SER A 136 14.26 34.16 -13.26
CA SER A 136 15.54 33.91 -12.57
C SER A 136 15.55 34.01 -11.04
N LYS A 137 14.41 34.33 -10.42
CA LYS A 137 14.22 34.42 -8.96
C LYS A 137 13.03 33.61 -8.46
N LYS A 138 12.34 32.86 -9.32
CA LYS A 138 11.09 32.19 -8.96
C LYS A 138 10.94 30.85 -9.68
N GLU A 139 11.38 29.84 -8.96
CA GLU A 139 11.11 28.42 -9.16
C GLU A 139 9.79 28.06 -8.48
N ILE A 140 8.93 27.29 -9.15
CA ILE A 140 7.63 26.88 -8.63
C ILE A 140 7.44 25.40 -8.90
N LYS A 141 7.19 24.59 -7.86
CA LYS A 141 6.93 23.15 -8.03
C LYS A 141 5.45 22.86 -8.23
N GLY A 142 5.12 22.04 -9.22
CA GLY A 142 3.73 21.78 -9.60
C GLY A 142 3.58 20.68 -10.64
N TYR A 143 2.39 20.58 -11.20
CA TYR A 143 2.08 19.65 -12.27
C TYR A 143 1.97 20.39 -13.60
N LEU A 144 2.72 19.92 -14.60
CA LEU A 144 2.50 20.24 -16.01
C LEU A 144 1.49 19.24 -16.59
N ILE A 145 0.33 19.73 -17.00
CA ILE A 145 -0.83 18.93 -17.41
C ILE A 145 -1.29 19.36 -18.82
N PRO A 146 -0.84 18.69 -19.89
CA PRO A 146 -1.52 18.77 -21.18
C PRO A 146 -2.92 18.17 -21.08
N THR A 147 -3.93 18.95 -21.41
CA THR A 147 -5.33 18.52 -21.52
C THR A 147 -5.77 18.49 -22.98
N ASN A 148 -6.97 18.00 -23.24
CA ASN A 148 -7.59 18.07 -24.57
C ASN A 148 -7.93 19.50 -25.05
N LYS A 149 -7.79 20.52 -24.18
CA LYS A 149 -8.07 21.92 -24.53
C LYS A 149 -6.82 22.82 -24.54
N ARG A 150 -5.94 22.65 -23.55
CA ARG A 150 -4.80 23.53 -23.27
C ARG A 150 -3.74 22.82 -22.42
N VAL A 151 -2.56 23.42 -22.28
CA VAL A 151 -1.58 23.00 -21.28
C VAL A 151 -1.78 23.83 -20.02
N LEU A 152 -1.82 23.17 -18.87
CA LEU A 152 -1.89 23.80 -17.56
C LEU A 152 -0.59 23.56 -16.81
N PHE A 153 -0.14 24.57 -16.06
CA PHE A 153 0.81 24.36 -14.98
C PHE A 153 0.19 24.88 -13.68
N LEU A 154 0.22 24.09 -12.61
CA LEU A 154 -0.37 24.47 -11.33
C LEU A 154 0.32 23.82 -10.13
N THR A 155 0.34 24.52 -9.00
CA THR A 155 0.86 24.02 -7.73
C THR A 155 -0.10 23.04 -7.06
N ARG A 156 0.41 22.18 -6.15
CA ARG A 156 -0.39 21.16 -5.44
C ARG A 156 -1.51 21.73 -4.56
N ASP A 157 -1.35 22.95 -4.09
CA ASP A 157 -2.32 23.68 -3.27
C ASP A 157 -3.30 24.53 -4.12
N LEU A 158 -3.15 24.52 -5.45
CA LEU A 158 -3.94 25.30 -6.41
C LEU A 158 -3.83 26.83 -6.22
N THR A 159 -2.80 27.33 -5.51
CA THR A 159 -2.61 28.77 -5.30
C THR A 159 -1.99 29.46 -6.52
N PHE A 160 -1.24 28.73 -7.32
CA PHE A 160 -0.64 29.21 -8.56
C PHE A 160 -1.10 28.37 -9.75
N MET A 161 -1.46 29.05 -10.84
CA MET A 161 -1.84 28.41 -12.10
C MET A 161 -1.47 29.30 -13.29
N ASP A 162 -0.75 28.74 -14.26
CA ASP A 162 -0.55 29.34 -15.59
C ASP A 162 -1.21 28.44 -16.65
N LYS A 163 -1.76 29.09 -17.69
CA LYS A 163 -2.48 28.44 -18.79
C LYS A 163 -1.79 28.75 -20.12
N PHE A 164 -1.50 27.72 -20.90
CA PHE A 164 -0.83 27.85 -22.19
C PHE A 164 -1.68 27.26 -23.31
N ARG A 165 -1.87 28.05 -24.36
CA ARG A 165 -2.67 27.65 -25.52
C ARG A 165 -1.80 26.87 -26.50
N TYR A 166 -2.27 25.71 -26.98
CA TYR A 166 -1.52 24.90 -27.93
C TYR A 166 -1.09 25.66 -29.18
N GLN A 167 -1.95 26.53 -29.73
CA GLN A 167 -1.63 27.30 -30.93
C GLN A 167 -0.45 28.28 -30.79
N THR A 168 -0.02 28.57 -29.55
CA THR A 168 1.13 29.45 -29.29
C THR A 168 2.40 28.65 -29.03
N VAL A 169 2.30 27.33 -28.86
CA VAL A 169 3.46 26.44 -28.76
C VAL A 169 4.06 26.25 -30.15
N ILE A 170 5.34 26.57 -30.29
CA ILE A 170 6.09 26.44 -31.55
C ILE A 170 6.90 25.14 -31.55
N ASN A 171 7.55 24.82 -30.43
CA ASN A 171 8.39 23.63 -30.32
C ASN A 171 8.49 23.18 -28.85
N VAL A 172 8.83 21.91 -28.65
CA VAL A 172 9.11 21.28 -27.34
C VAL A 172 10.41 20.48 -27.46
N ASN A 173 11.39 20.81 -26.64
CA ASN A 173 12.68 20.11 -26.60
C ASN A 173 12.93 19.57 -25.19
N TRP A 174 13.44 18.36 -25.07
CA TRP A 174 13.93 17.82 -23.80
C TRP A 174 15.42 18.10 -23.60
N PHE A 175 15.84 18.19 -22.34
CA PHE A 175 17.24 18.34 -21.97
C PHE A 175 17.57 17.48 -20.76
N LYS A 176 18.87 17.21 -20.57
CA LYS A 176 19.38 16.55 -19.37
C LYS A 176 19.78 17.62 -18.37
N ASP A 177 19.33 17.45 -17.13
CA ASP A 177 19.67 18.30 -16.01
C ASP A 177 20.35 17.42 -14.95
N GLY A 178 21.66 17.53 -14.78
CA GLY A 178 22.40 16.57 -13.94
C GLY A 178 22.28 15.08 -14.36
N LEU A 179 22.53 14.18 -13.40
CA LEU A 179 22.68 12.74 -13.66
C LEU A 179 21.34 12.06 -13.96
N LEU A 180 20.33 12.34 -13.13
CA LEU A 180 19.01 11.71 -13.16
C LEU A 180 17.89 12.67 -13.54
N GLU A 181 18.07 13.97 -13.35
CA GLU A 181 17.02 14.95 -13.65
C GLU A 181 16.98 15.25 -15.16
N ARG A 182 15.79 15.55 -15.62
CA ARG A 182 15.51 15.90 -17.00
C ARG A 182 14.56 17.08 -16.98
N GLY A 183 14.46 17.76 -18.10
CA GLY A 183 13.53 18.86 -18.23
C GLY A 183 13.00 19.02 -19.65
N LEU A 184 11.98 19.87 -19.77
CA LEU A 184 11.32 20.28 -20.98
C LEU A 184 11.45 21.79 -21.18
N LYS A 185 11.88 22.18 -22.38
CA LYS A 185 11.86 23.55 -22.89
C LYS A 185 10.75 23.69 -23.91
N ILE A 186 9.75 24.50 -23.60
CA ILE A 186 8.64 24.80 -24.51
C ILE A 186 8.85 26.20 -25.09
N GLN A 187 8.99 26.29 -26.40
CA GLN A 187 8.98 27.57 -27.11
C GLN A 187 7.52 28.04 -27.25
N TYR A 188 7.13 29.06 -26.48
CA TYR A 188 5.79 29.61 -26.43
C TYR A 188 5.76 31.03 -27.00
N GLY A 189 5.45 31.16 -28.29
CA GLY A 189 5.57 32.41 -29.03
C GLY A 189 7.01 32.94 -28.98
N LYS A 190 7.21 34.14 -28.40
CA LYS A 190 8.54 34.73 -28.19
C LYS A 190 9.23 34.29 -26.89
N ARG A 191 8.53 33.57 -26.01
CA ARG A 191 9.04 33.17 -24.69
C ARG A 191 9.52 31.73 -24.71
N ARG A 192 10.55 31.42 -23.93
CA ARG A 192 10.92 30.04 -23.58
C ARG A 192 10.39 29.75 -22.19
N LEU A 193 9.66 28.65 -22.04
CA LEU A 193 9.23 28.11 -20.76
C LEU A 193 10.13 26.92 -20.44
N GLU A 194 10.63 26.85 -19.21
CA GLU A 194 11.56 25.83 -18.77
C GLU A 194 10.95 25.10 -17.58
N PHE A 195 10.87 23.78 -17.69
CA PHE A 195 10.35 22.90 -16.67
C PHE A 195 11.37 21.80 -16.42
N ASP A 196 11.78 21.59 -15.18
CA ASP A 196 12.89 20.75 -14.76
C ASP A 196 12.50 19.88 -13.54
N GLU A 197 13.49 19.28 -12.89
CA GLU A 197 13.32 18.28 -11.82
C GLU A 197 12.39 17.11 -12.20
N MET A 198 12.40 16.68 -13.47
CA MET A 198 11.62 15.53 -13.93
C MET A 198 12.46 14.24 -13.85
N PHE A 199 12.00 13.27 -13.07
CA PHE A 199 12.73 12.01 -12.84
C PHE A 199 12.25 10.84 -13.72
N ASP A 200 11.02 10.90 -14.24
CA ASP A 200 10.48 9.86 -15.13
C ASP A 200 10.62 10.30 -16.60
N GLN A 201 11.67 9.80 -17.26
CA GLN A 201 11.98 10.17 -18.64
C GLN A 201 10.86 9.78 -19.61
N ALA A 202 10.28 8.58 -19.45
CA ALA A 202 9.25 8.10 -20.36
C ALA A 202 7.98 8.96 -20.24
N GLN A 203 7.59 9.32 -19.02
CA GLN A 203 6.46 10.21 -18.79
C GLN A 203 6.74 11.64 -19.27
N MET A 204 7.97 12.15 -19.07
CA MET A 204 8.39 13.46 -19.60
C MET A 204 8.27 13.52 -21.12
N GLU A 205 8.86 12.55 -21.82
CA GLU A 205 8.81 12.46 -23.28
C GLU A 205 7.35 12.36 -23.77
N ARG A 206 6.53 11.56 -23.09
CA ARG A 206 5.10 11.45 -23.38
C ARG A 206 4.37 12.79 -23.22
N VAL A 207 4.59 13.51 -22.12
CA VAL A 207 4.00 14.84 -21.90
C VAL A 207 4.47 15.81 -22.99
N GLY A 208 5.77 15.87 -23.28
CA GLY A 208 6.32 16.76 -24.31
C GLY A 208 5.76 16.47 -25.71
N ASN A 209 5.69 15.19 -26.09
CA ASN A 209 5.15 14.76 -27.39
C ASN A 209 3.66 15.08 -27.52
N ILE A 210 2.86 14.88 -26.46
CA ILE A 210 1.44 15.25 -26.46
C ILE A 210 1.27 16.75 -26.72
N ILE A 211 2.08 17.57 -26.05
CA ILE A 211 2.04 19.03 -26.20
C ILE A 211 2.38 19.42 -27.64
N LEU A 212 3.45 18.86 -28.19
CA LEU A 212 3.90 19.15 -29.55
C LEU A 212 2.87 18.71 -30.60
N ASN A 213 2.32 17.49 -30.46
CA ASN A 213 1.33 16.95 -31.40
C ASN A 213 0.04 17.78 -31.41
N HIS A 214 -0.43 18.24 -30.24
CA HIS A 214 -1.63 19.09 -30.17
C HIS A 214 -1.40 20.50 -30.72
N ALA A 215 -0.15 20.99 -30.65
CA ALA A 215 0.22 22.26 -31.27
C ALA A 215 0.23 22.17 -32.80
N THR A 216 0.70 21.05 -33.37
CA THR A 216 0.85 20.88 -34.82
C THR A 216 -0.42 20.41 -35.53
N HIS A 217 -1.26 19.57 -34.89
CA HIS A 217 -2.43 18.98 -35.55
C HIS A 217 -3.61 19.95 -35.77
N LYS A 218 -3.63 21.14 -35.17
CA LYS A 218 -4.63 22.17 -35.47
C LYS A 218 -4.33 23.01 -36.72
N VAL A 219 -3.23 22.74 -37.41
CA VAL A 219 -2.93 23.40 -38.70
C VAL A 219 -3.70 22.75 -39.87
N TYR A 220 -4.35 21.59 -39.66
CA TYR A 220 -5.00 20.79 -40.72
C TYR A 220 -6.49 20.47 -40.49
N MET A 221 -7.19 21.19 -39.60
CA MET A 221 -8.66 21.19 -39.50
C MET A 221 -9.18 22.62 -39.58
#